data_AF-A0A438BZC8-F1
#
_entry.id   AF-A0A438BZC8-F1
#
_cell.length_a   1.000
_cell.length_b   1.000
_cell.length_c   1.000
_cell.angle_alpha   90.00
_cell.angle_beta   90.00
_cell.angle_gamma   90.00
#
_symmetry.space_group_name_H-M   'P 1'
#
loop_
_entity.id
_entity.type
_entity.pdbx_description
1 polymer ?
#
loop_
_entity_poly.entity_id
_entity_poly.type
_entity_poly.pdbx_seq_one_letter_code
_entity_poly.pdbx_strand_id
1 'polypeptide(L)'
;MMELLKAWSARSIPQGVWVDNVKKCILEKCPAAIEVDVLYRLKSEMLELQVQLPEVEMLMDLLRQVESCQARCNEILNGPINLKQNVEVLLQELESITVNIPELKLLRQYHGDAVSWISHFNDVHVNIHEREDQENVVDELQCILKQGLLLRIQVDELPLVEVELKKAYCRKEALKARRTKMTLFSIQQLMEEAAMLQIEGEQLFVDVSGVLAAAMHWEERAAHIFATEAQMSDFEDVIRTSKDIHVILPSLDDVKDAISMAKSWLKNSKPFLGSSFPAAHPSCSLLKVEALKELVSQSKLLKISLEERTMIHSVLKNCLEWEHDSCSLLEEVDCLFNTNNIDNALN
;
A
#
# COMPACT_ATOMS: atom_id res chain seq x y z
N MET A 1 -63.17 -43.62 -48.75
CA MET A 1 -62.12 -42.97 -49.58
C MET A 1 -62.31 -41.45 -49.72
N MET A 2 -63.53 -40.90 -49.61
CA MET A 2 -63.76 -39.43 -49.60
C MET A 2 -63.53 -38.72 -48.25
N GLU A 3 -63.47 -39.43 -47.12
CA GLU A 3 -63.19 -38.80 -45.82
C GLU A 3 -61.69 -38.58 -45.54
N LEU A 4 -60.81 -39.30 -46.23
CA LEU A 4 -59.35 -39.12 -46.09
C LEU A 4 -58.82 -37.93 -46.88
N LEU A 5 -59.53 -37.48 -47.93
CA LEU A 5 -59.17 -36.28 -48.71
C LEU A 5 -59.63 -34.98 -48.03
N LYS A 6 -60.69 -35.01 -47.22
CA LYS A 6 -61.09 -33.85 -46.38
C LYS A 6 -60.20 -33.66 -45.16
N ALA A 7 -59.59 -34.73 -44.66
CA ALA A 7 -58.62 -34.65 -43.57
C ALA A 7 -57.24 -34.11 -44.02
N TRP A 8 -56.89 -34.27 -45.31
CA TRP A 8 -55.64 -33.75 -45.87
C TRP A 8 -55.68 -32.24 -46.13
N SER A 9 -56.86 -31.65 -46.38
CA SER A 9 -57.00 -30.19 -46.55
C SER A 9 -57.15 -29.41 -45.25
N ALA A 10 -57.15 -30.07 -44.09
CA ALA A 10 -57.37 -29.43 -42.79
C ALA A 10 -56.08 -29.04 -42.05
N ARG A 11 -54.90 -29.30 -42.62
CA ARG A 11 -53.59 -28.95 -42.03
C ARG A 11 -52.66 -28.15 -42.94
N SER A 12 -53.04 -27.90 -44.20
CA SER A 12 -52.29 -27.04 -45.10
C SER A 12 -52.70 -25.59 -44.90
N ILE A 13 -51.76 -24.71 -44.54
CA ILE A 13 -52.00 -23.26 -44.57
C ILE A 13 -52.32 -22.84 -46.01
N PRO A 14 -53.31 -21.96 -46.23
CA PRO A 14 -53.57 -21.44 -47.57
C PRO A 14 -52.36 -20.68 -48.11
N GLN A 15 -51.94 -20.98 -49.34
CA GLN A 15 -50.77 -20.39 -49.99
C GLN A 15 -50.72 -18.85 -49.89
N GLY A 16 -51.86 -18.15 -50.02
CA GLY A 16 -51.93 -16.69 -49.90
C GLY A 16 -51.57 -16.17 -48.50
N VAL A 17 -51.94 -16.92 -47.45
CA VAL A 17 -51.61 -16.58 -46.05
C VAL A 17 -50.12 -16.76 -45.79
N TRP A 18 -49.50 -17.80 -46.35
CA TRP A 18 -48.06 -18.02 -46.24
C TRP A 18 -47.26 -16.89 -46.91
N VAL A 19 -47.64 -16.50 -48.14
CA VAL A 19 -47.02 -15.39 -48.88
C VAL A 19 -47.10 -14.08 -48.10
N ASP A 20 -48.26 -13.76 -47.52
CA ASP A 20 -48.44 -12.54 -46.73
C ASP A 20 -47.55 -12.55 -45.47
N ASN A 21 -47.39 -13.70 -44.82
CA ASN A 21 -46.52 -13.83 -43.64
C ASN A 21 -45.03 -13.68 -44.01
N VAL A 22 -44.59 -14.24 -45.13
CA VAL A 22 -43.21 -14.07 -45.62
C VAL A 22 -42.94 -12.61 -46.00
N LYS A 23 -43.86 -11.96 -46.71
CA LYS A 23 -43.76 -10.53 -47.05
C LYS A 23 -43.66 -9.64 -45.82
N LYS A 24 -44.44 -9.92 -44.77
CA LYS A 24 -44.32 -9.19 -43.49
C LYS A 24 -42.92 -9.33 -42.89
N CYS A 25 -42.33 -10.52 -42.93
CA CYS A 25 -40.98 -10.74 -42.41
C CYS A 25 -39.91 -9.98 -43.22
N ILE A 26 -40.04 -9.96 -44.54
CA ILE A 26 -39.08 -9.29 -45.44
C ILE A 26 -39.18 -7.77 -45.36
N LEU A 27 -40.40 -7.24 -45.22
CA LEU A 27 -40.64 -5.79 -45.20
C LEU A 27 -40.41 -5.16 -43.83
N GLU A 28 -40.24 -5.97 -42.78
CA GLU A 28 -39.89 -5.49 -41.46
C GLU A 28 -38.55 -4.76 -41.48
N LYS A 29 -38.47 -3.65 -40.75
CA LYS A 29 -37.27 -2.81 -40.64
C LYS A 29 -36.79 -2.67 -39.21
N CYS A 30 -37.62 -3.06 -38.24
CA CYS A 30 -37.27 -2.98 -36.83
C CYS A 30 -36.31 -4.14 -36.48
N PRO A 31 -35.13 -3.83 -35.90
CA PRO A 31 -34.20 -4.86 -35.44
C PRO A 31 -34.85 -5.79 -34.41
N ALA A 32 -34.55 -7.09 -34.50
CA ALA A 32 -35.05 -8.12 -33.59
C ALA A 32 -36.59 -8.16 -33.40
N ALA A 33 -37.38 -7.73 -34.38
CA ALA A 33 -38.85 -7.78 -34.33
C ALA A 33 -39.45 -9.16 -34.67
N ILE A 34 -38.70 -10.01 -35.38
CA ILE A 34 -39.17 -11.33 -35.84
C ILE A 34 -38.51 -12.42 -35.02
N GLU A 35 -39.28 -13.23 -34.30
CA GLU A 35 -38.73 -14.40 -33.60
C GLU A 35 -38.23 -15.46 -34.59
N VAL A 36 -37.04 -16.02 -34.35
CA VAL A 36 -36.41 -17.00 -35.26
C VAL A 36 -37.29 -18.24 -35.50
N ASP A 37 -38.08 -18.64 -34.50
CA ASP A 37 -39.03 -19.75 -34.58
C ASP A 37 -40.11 -19.52 -35.65
N VAL A 38 -40.46 -18.26 -35.94
CA VAL A 38 -41.40 -17.91 -37.01
C VAL A 38 -40.81 -18.27 -38.37
N LEU A 39 -39.51 -18.03 -38.58
CA LEU A 39 -38.83 -18.36 -39.82
C LEU A 39 -38.68 -19.87 -40.01
N TYR A 40 -38.32 -20.61 -38.95
CA TYR A 40 -38.24 -22.07 -39.02
C TYR A 40 -39.60 -22.72 -39.24
N ARG A 41 -40.67 -22.14 -38.66
CA ARG A 41 -42.04 -22.57 -38.97
C ARG A 41 -42.39 -22.32 -40.44
N LEU A 42 -42.13 -21.12 -40.97
CA LEU A 42 -42.37 -20.80 -42.38
C LEU A 42 -41.56 -21.70 -43.33
N LYS A 43 -40.33 -22.09 -42.95
CA LYS A 43 -39.48 -23.06 -43.66
C LYS A 43 -40.14 -24.44 -43.72
N SER A 44 -40.74 -24.90 -42.62
CA SER A 44 -41.46 -26.19 -42.57
C SER A 44 -42.72 -26.15 -43.43
N GLU A 45 -43.52 -25.09 -43.31
CA GLU A 45 -44.76 -24.89 -44.09
C GLU A 45 -44.48 -24.81 -45.61
N MET A 46 -43.35 -24.21 -46.00
CA MET A 46 -42.89 -24.16 -47.38
C MET A 46 -42.65 -25.55 -47.98
N LEU A 47 -42.05 -26.48 -47.22
CA LEU A 47 -41.78 -27.84 -47.67
C LEU A 47 -43.08 -28.63 -47.93
N GLU A 48 -44.17 -28.27 -47.26
CA GLU A 48 -45.49 -28.87 -47.42
C GLU A 48 -46.24 -28.32 -48.65
N LEU A 49 -45.97 -27.07 -49.05
CA LEU A 49 -46.70 -26.39 -50.13
C LEU A 49 -46.38 -26.93 -51.54
N GLN A 50 -45.21 -27.54 -51.78
CA GLN A 50 -44.78 -28.11 -53.09
C GLN A 50 -44.91 -27.16 -54.32
N VAL A 51 -45.03 -25.83 -54.12
CA VAL A 51 -45.14 -24.81 -55.18
C VAL A 51 -43.88 -23.94 -55.22
N GLN A 52 -43.42 -23.55 -56.42
CA GLN A 52 -42.36 -22.54 -56.58
C GLN A 52 -42.94 -21.12 -56.60
N LEU A 53 -42.54 -20.29 -55.63
CA LEU A 53 -42.95 -18.89 -55.52
C LEU A 53 -41.71 -17.99 -55.33
N PRO A 54 -41.70 -16.74 -55.83
CA PRO A 54 -40.61 -15.80 -55.59
C PRO A 54 -40.30 -15.59 -54.10
N GLU A 55 -41.33 -15.59 -53.25
CA GLU A 55 -41.21 -15.45 -51.80
C GLU A 55 -40.43 -16.60 -51.15
N VAL A 56 -40.32 -17.77 -51.79
CA VAL A 56 -39.49 -18.89 -51.34
C VAL A 56 -38.02 -18.51 -51.35
N GLU A 57 -37.53 -17.92 -52.44
CA GLU A 57 -36.12 -17.51 -52.54
C GLU A 57 -35.81 -16.42 -51.51
N MET A 58 -36.70 -15.44 -51.37
CA MET A 58 -36.54 -14.37 -50.40
C MET A 58 -36.51 -14.87 -48.95
N LEU A 59 -37.34 -15.86 -48.61
CA LEU A 59 -37.31 -16.51 -47.29
C LEU A 59 -36.01 -17.30 -47.09
N MET A 60 -35.55 -18.04 -48.11
CA MET A 60 -34.31 -18.80 -48.05
C MET A 60 -33.07 -17.92 -47.91
N ASP A 61 -33.04 -16.76 -48.56
CA ASP A 61 -31.97 -15.78 -48.39
C ASP A 61 -31.95 -15.19 -46.98
N LEU A 62 -33.12 -14.84 -46.42
CA LEU A 62 -33.23 -14.39 -45.03
C LEU A 62 -32.77 -15.49 -44.05
N LEU A 63 -33.19 -16.74 -44.27
CA LEU A 63 -32.74 -17.89 -43.46
C LEU A 63 -31.22 -18.07 -43.54
N ARG A 64 -30.61 -17.95 -44.73
CA ARG A 64 -29.16 -18.05 -44.91
C ARG A 64 -28.41 -16.94 -44.15
N GLN A 65 -28.97 -15.72 -44.13
CA GLN A 65 -28.42 -14.62 -43.33
C GLN A 65 -28.51 -14.91 -41.83
N VAL A 66 -29.64 -15.42 -41.35
CA VAL A 66 -29.85 -15.81 -39.95
C VAL A 66 -28.90 -16.94 -39.53
N GLU A 67 -28.81 -18.00 -40.33
CA GLU A 67 -27.91 -19.15 -40.08
C GLU A 67 -26.44 -18.70 -40.07
N SER A 68 -26.03 -17.81 -40.99
CA SER A 68 -24.68 -17.22 -41.01
C SER A 68 -24.41 -16.36 -39.78
N CYS A 69 -25.36 -15.50 -39.38
CA CYS A 69 -25.27 -14.70 -38.16
C CYS A 69 -25.14 -15.60 -36.93
N GLN A 70 -25.97 -16.63 -36.82
CA GLN A 70 -25.96 -17.57 -35.72
C GLN A 70 -24.62 -18.32 -35.62
N ALA A 71 -24.05 -18.76 -36.75
CA ALA A 71 -22.74 -19.39 -36.78
C ALA A 71 -21.65 -18.45 -36.27
N ARG A 72 -21.60 -17.20 -36.76
CA ARG A 72 -20.63 -16.18 -36.32
C ARG A 72 -20.76 -15.85 -34.82
N CYS A 73 -22.00 -15.72 -34.33
CA CYS A 73 -22.23 -15.48 -32.89
C CYS A 73 -21.74 -16.66 -32.05
N ASN A 74 -22.01 -17.88 -32.48
CA ASN A 74 -21.55 -19.09 -31.79
C ASN A 74 -20.03 -19.23 -31.81
N GLU A 75 -19.35 -18.88 -32.92
CA GLU A 75 -17.89 -18.86 -32.97
C GLU A 75 -17.29 -17.96 -31.89
N ILE A 76 -17.86 -16.77 -31.70
CA ILE A 76 -17.42 -15.83 -30.66
C ILE A 76 -17.75 -16.37 -29.27
N LEU A 77 -18.98 -16.84 -29.03
CA LEU A 77 -19.42 -17.33 -27.72
C LEU A 77 -18.63 -18.55 -27.22
N ASN A 78 -18.09 -19.36 -28.13
CA ASN A 78 -17.28 -20.53 -27.79
C ASN A 78 -15.79 -20.22 -27.57
N GLY A 79 -15.34 -18.99 -27.88
CA GLY A 79 -13.96 -18.55 -27.73
C GLY A 79 -13.77 -17.51 -26.60
N PRO A 80 -12.55 -16.99 -26.41
CA PRO A 80 -12.32 -15.83 -25.56
C PRO A 80 -13.00 -14.61 -26.18
N ILE A 81 -13.94 -14.02 -25.44
CA ILE A 81 -14.75 -12.90 -25.94
C ILE A 81 -14.05 -11.60 -25.55
N ASN A 82 -13.60 -10.81 -26.52
CA ASN A 82 -13.06 -9.46 -26.30
C ASN A 82 -14.04 -8.40 -26.80
N LEU A 83 -14.27 -7.35 -26.00
CA LEU A 83 -15.24 -6.30 -26.29
C LEU A 83 -14.94 -5.59 -27.62
N LYS A 84 -13.75 -4.99 -27.74
CA LYS A 84 -13.39 -4.13 -28.88
C LYS A 84 -13.09 -4.92 -30.16
N GLN A 85 -12.37 -6.03 -30.04
CA GLN A 85 -11.92 -6.78 -31.22
C GLN A 85 -13.04 -7.58 -31.89
N ASN A 86 -13.92 -8.21 -31.09
CA ASN A 86 -14.85 -9.21 -31.63
C ASN A 86 -16.30 -8.78 -31.50
N VAL A 87 -16.70 -8.19 -30.37
CA VAL A 87 -18.12 -7.96 -30.07
C VAL A 87 -18.61 -6.65 -30.67
N GLU A 88 -17.91 -5.54 -30.48
CA GLU A 88 -18.33 -4.24 -31.03
C GLU A 88 -18.38 -4.26 -32.57
N VAL A 89 -17.35 -4.82 -33.23
CA VAL A 89 -17.29 -4.96 -34.68
C VAL A 89 -18.46 -5.80 -35.20
N LEU A 90 -18.71 -6.96 -34.57
CA LEU A 90 -19.82 -7.82 -34.94
C LEU A 90 -21.18 -7.12 -34.73
N LEU A 91 -21.38 -6.44 -33.59
CA LEU A 91 -22.64 -5.77 -33.29
C LEU A 91 -22.93 -4.63 -34.26
N GLN A 92 -21.92 -3.89 -34.71
CA GLN A 92 -22.06 -2.86 -35.74
C GLN A 92 -22.46 -3.47 -37.09
N GLU A 93 -21.82 -4.56 -37.51
CA GLU A 93 -22.16 -5.24 -38.77
C GLU A 93 -23.57 -5.86 -38.75
N LEU A 94 -24.03 -6.29 -37.58
CA LEU A 94 -25.30 -7.02 -37.40
C LEU A 94 -26.42 -6.14 -36.86
N GLU A 95 -26.25 -4.82 -36.84
CA GLU A 95 -27.22 -3.87 -36.31
C GLU A 95 -28.55 -3.90 -37.10
N SER A 96 -28.48 -4.19 -38.40
CA SER A 96 -29.63 -4.21 -39.31
C SER A 96 -30.45 -5.51 -39.29
N ILE A 97 -30.06 -6.53 -38.51
CA ILE A 97 -30.78 -7.80 -38.46
C ILE A 97 -32.14 -7.63 -37.78
N THR A 98 -33.22 -7.89 -38.52
CA THR A 98 -34.62 -7.78 -38.08
C THR A 98 -35.11 -9.00 -37.30
N VAL A 99 -34.33 -10.08 -37.29
CA VAL A 99 -34.66 -11.34 -36.63
C VAL A 99 -34.03 -11.39 -35.24
N ASN A 100 -34.80 -11.78 -34.24
CA ASN A 100 -34.34 -12.03 -32.89
C ASN A 100 -33.61 -13.39 -32.84
N ILE A 101 -32.29 -13.34 -32.94
CA ILE A 101 -31.41 -14.50 -32.85
C ILE A 101 -30.92 -14.61 -31.39
N PRO A 102 -31.18 -15.72 -30.67
CA PRO A 102 -30.84 -15.86 -29.25
C PRO A 102 -29.38 -15.57 -28.92
N GLU A 103 -28.45 -16.06 -29.75
CA GLU A 103 -27.00 -15.87 -29.57
C GLU A 103 -26.59 -14.40 -29.75
N LEU A 104 -27.19 -13.72 -30.74
CA LEU A 104 -26.96 -12.28 -30.95
C LEU A 104 -27.53 -11.46 -29.78
N LYS A 105 -28.70 -11.84 -29.26
CA LYS A 105 -29.30 -11.21 -28.08
C LYS A 105 -28.40 -11.36 -26.85
N LEU A 106 -27.80 -12.54 -26.66
CA LEU A 106 -26.86 -12.80 -25.57
C LEU A 106 -25.58 -11.94 -25.71
N LEU A 107 -25.02 -11.84 -26.91
CA LEU A 107 -23.85 -10.98 -27.16
C LEU A 107 -24.17 -9.49 -26.92
N ARG A 108 -25.36 -9.02 -27.31
CA ARG A 108 -25.83 -7.65 -26.99
C ARG A 108 -25.95 -7.42 -25.48
N GLN A 109 -26.43 -8.41 -24.73
CA GLN A 109 -26.50 -8.34 -23.27
C GLN A 109 -25.09 -8.23 -22.67
N TYR A 110 -24.17 -9.12 -23.06
CA TYR A 110 -22.80 -9.07 -22.55
C TYR A 110 -22.09 -7.76 -22.88
N HIS A 111 -22.30 -7.22 -24.09
CA HIS A 111 -21.82 -5.90 -24.46
C HIS A 111 -22.41 -4.80 -23.56
N GLY A 112 -23.73 -4.82 -23.33
CA GLY A 112 -24.40 -3.87 -22.44
C GLY A 112 -23.86 -3.91 -21.02
N ASP A 113 -23.66 -5.12 -20.46
CA ASP A 113 -23.08 -5.32 -19.14
C ASP A 113 -21.64 -4.75 -19.07
N ALA A 114 -20.81 -5.02 -20.10
CA ALA A 114 -19.45 -4.51 -20.18
C ALA A 114 -19.40 -2.98 -20.30
N VAL A 115 -20.23 -2.38 -21.16
CA VAL A 115 -20.29 -0.91 -21.32
C VAL A 115 -20.79 -0.23 -20.04
N SER A 116 -21.80 -0.80 -19.38
CA SER A 116 -22.29 -0.29 -18.10
C SER A 116 -21.20 -0.36 -17.02
N TRP A 117 -20.43 -1.43 -17.01
CA TRP A 117 -19.31 -1.59 -16.07
C TRP A 117 -18.17 -0.59 -16.37
N ILE A 118 -17.81 -0.39 -17.65
CA ILE A 118 -16.81 0.61 -18.05
C ILE A 118 -17.27 2.02 -17.65
N SER A 119 -18.55 2.35 -17.85
CA SER A 119 -19.10 3.63 -17.42
C SER A 119 -18.97 3.82 -15.91
N HIS A 120 -19.34 2.81 -15.12
CA HIS A 120 -19.22 2.87 -13.67
C HIS A 120 -17.76 3.05 -13.22
N PHE A 121 -16.82 2.35 -13.85
CA PHE A 121 -15.40 2.56 -13.58
C PHE A 121 -14.96 3.99 -13.91
N ASN A 122 -15.33 4.51 -15.08
CA ASN A 122 -14.96 5.86 -15.49
C ASN A 122 -15.55 6.93 -14.55
N ASP A 123 -16.80 6.75 -14.10
CA ASP A 123 -17.45 7.66 -13.16
C ASP A 123 -16.70 7.75 -11.83
N VAL A 124 -16.21 6.60 -11.33
CA VAL A 124 -15.39 6.55 -10.11
C VAL A 124 -13.97 7.06 -10.37
N HIS A 125 -13.40 6.77 -11.53
CA HIS A 125 -12.03 7.13 -11.91
C HIS A 125 -11.79 8.64 -11.99
N VAL A 126 -12.83 9.42 -12.30
CA VAL A 126 -12.75 10.88 -12.33
C VAL A 126 -12.39 11.43 -10.94
N ASN A 127 -11.26 12.13 -10.85
CA ASN A 127 -10.77 12.82 -9.65
C ASN A 127 -10.49 11.92 -8.44
N ILE A 128 -10.19 10.63 -8.63
CA ILE A 128 -9.81 9.72 -7.53
C ILE A 128 -8.69 10.30 -6.65
N HIS A 129 -7.69 10.92 -7.26
CA HIS A 129 -6.53 11.47 -6.55
C HIS A 129 -6.88 12.69 -5.66
N GLU A 130 -8.02 13.35 -5.86
CA GLU A 130 -8.44 14.53 -5.09
C GLU A 130 -9.31 14.16 -3.89
N ARG A 131 -9.86 12.94 -3.87
CA ARG A 131 -10.76 12.50 -2.81
C ARG A 131 -10.02 12.31 -1.48
N GLU A 132 -10.56 12.91 -0.42
CA GLU A 132 -10.02 12.72 0.94
C GLU A 132 -10.46 11.39 1.58
N ASP A 133 -11.49 10.75 1.04
CA ASP A 133 -12.09 9.50 1.54
C ASP A 133 -11.55 8.27 0.81
N GLN A 134 -10.21 8.16 0.71
CA GLN A 134 -9.55 7.05 0.01
C GLN A 134 -9.93 5.65 0.52
N GLU A 135 -10.42 5.52 1.76
CA GLU A 135 -10.99 4.26 2.27
C GLU A 135 -12.21 3.81 1.43
N ASN A 136 -13.13 4.72 1.16
CA ASN A 136 -14.32 4.44 0.35
C ASN A 136 -13.93 4.18 -1.10
N VAL A 137 -12.94 4.91 -1.63
CA VAL A 137 -12.40 4.68 -2.98
C VAL A 137 -11.86 3.26 -3.11
N VAL A 138 -11.13 2.76 -2.12
CA VAL A 138 -10.63 1.37 -2.12
C VAL A 138 -11.79 0.38 -2.17
N ASP A 139 -12.84 0.59 -1.37
CA ASP A 139 -14.01 -0.28 -1.36
C ASP A 139 -14.80 -0.24 -2.70
N GLU A 140 -14.96 0.96 -3.29
CA GLU A 140 -15.58 1.17 -4.60
C GLU A 140 -14.79 0.45 -5.70
N LEU A 141 -13.47 0.66 -5.77
CA LEU A 141 -12.59 0.01 -6.76
C LEU A 141 -12.52 -1.50 -6.57
N GLN A 142 -12.53 -2.01 -5.33
CA GLN A 142 -12.64 -3.45 -5.08
C GLN A 142 -13.97 -4.02 -5.58
N CYS A 143 -15.07 -3.28 -5.39
CA CYS A 143 -16.38 -3.68 -5.89
C CYS A 143 -16.38 -3.73 -7.43
N ILE A 144 -15.86 -2.70 -8.07
CA ILE A 144 -15.69 -2.61 -9.53
C ILE A 144 -14.82 -3.77 -10.03
N LEU A 145 -13.69 -4.05 -9.40
CA LEU A 145 -12.82 -5.17 -9.77
C LEU A 145 -13.54 -6.52 -9.69
N LYS A 146 -14.27 -6.76 -8.58
CA LYS A 146 -15.07 -7.99 -8.42
C LYS A 146 -16.15 -8.12 -9.51
N GLN A 147 -16.85 -7.03 -9.82
CA GLN A 147 -17.84 -7.02 -10.89
C GLN A 147 -17.21 -7.27 -12.26
N GLY A 148 -16.03 -6.68 -12.51
CA GLY A 148 -15.29 -6.82 -13.76
C GLY A 148 -14.82 -8.26 -13.99
N LEU A 149 -14.36 -8.94 -12.93
CA LEU A 149 -13.97 -10.35 -12.98
C LEU A 149 -15.15 -11.31 -13.26
N LEU A 150 -16.39 -10.88 -13.03
CA LEU A 150 -17.59 -11.66 -13.33
C LEU A 150 -18.10 -11.46 -14.76
N LEU A 151 -17.55 -10.49 -15.50
CA LEU A 151 -17.93 -10.25 -16.88
C LEU A 151 -17.61 -11.48 -17.75
N ARG A 152 -18.51 -11.79 -18.67
CA ARG A 152 -18.31 -12.84 -19.68
C ARG A 152 -17.40 -12.39 -20.81
N ILE A 153 -17.22 -11.09 -20.96
CA ILE A 153 -16.37 -10.45 -21.97
C ILE A 153 -15.15 -9.85 -21.29
N GLN A 154 -13.99 -10.05 -21.90
CA GLN A 154 -12.76 -9.37 -21.56
C GLN A 154 -12.80 -7.91 -22.02
N VAL A 155 -12.49 -7.02 -21.09
CA VAL A 155 -12.42 -5.58 -21.27
C VAL A 155 -10.98 -5.11 -20.98
N ASP A 156 -10.50 -4.13 -21.75
CA ASP A 156 -9.12 -3.64 -21.64
C ASP A 156 -8.92 -2.78 -20.38
N GLU A 157 -10.02 -2.31 -19.80
CA GLU A 157 -10.05 -1.43 -18.65
C GLU A 157 -9.85 -2.22 -17.33
N LEU A 158 -10.04 -3.55 -17.32
CA LEU A 158 -9.88 -4.37 -16.10
C LEU A 158 -8.48 -4.27 -15.46
N PRO A 159 -7.37 -4.38 -16.21
CA PRO A 159 -6.04 -4.13 -15.66
C PRO A 159 -5.84 -2.68 -15.15
N LEU A 160 -6.54 -1.71 -15.71
CA LEU A 160 -6.46 -0.31 -15.25
C LEU A 160 -7.08 -0.18 -13.85
N VAL A 161 -8.19 -0.87 -13.58
CA VAL A 161 -8.79 -0.94 -12.24
C VAL A 161 -7.80 -1.51 -11.22
N GLU A 162 -7.06 -2.57 -11.57
CA GLU A 162 -6.07 -3.16 -10.67
C GLU A 162 -4.94 -2.20 -10.32
N VAL A 163 -4.44 -1.45 -11.31
CA VAL A 163 -3.40 -0.44 -11.09
C VAL A 163 -3.94 0.70 -10.22
N GLU A 164 -5.15 1.18 -10.52
CA GLU A 164 -5.74 2.28 -9.75
C GLU A 164 -6.09 1.86 -8.32
N LEU A 165 -6.50 0.61 -8.11
CA LEU A 165 -6.73 0.06 -6.77
C LEU A 165 -5.44 0.06 -5.94
N LYS A 166 -4.30 -0.32 -6.54
CA LYS A 166 -2.99 -0.24 -5.85
C LYS A 166 -2.64 1.20 -5.49
N LYS A 167 -2.87 2.15 -6.40
CA LYS A 167 -2.68 3.59 -6.11
C LYS A 167 -3.57 4.06 -4.97
N ALA A 168 -4.85 3.69 -4.95
CA ALA A 168 -5.78 4.04 -3.88
C ALA A 168 -5.34 3.48 -2.51
N TYR A 169 -4.83 2.24 -2.46
CA TYR A 169 -4.22 1.69 -1.24
C TYR A 169 -3.01 2.50 -0.76
N CYS A 170 -2.12 2.86 -1.68
CA CYS A 170 -0.95 3.68 -1.36
C CYS A 170 -1.37 5.06 -0.82
N ARG A 171 -2.34 5.73 -1.45
CA ARG A 171 -2.91 7.01 -0.97
C ARG A 171 -3.56 6.88 0.41
N LYS A 172 -4.28 5.80 0.66
CA LYS A 172 -4.86 5.49 1.98
C LYS A 172 -3.78 5.40 3.06
N GLU A 173 -2.69 4.66 2.80
CA GLU A 173 -1.59 4.56 3.78
C GLU A 173 -0.84 5.90 3.93
N ALA A 174 -0.71 6.71 2.87
CA ALA A 174 -0.15 8.06 2.98
C ALA A 174 -1.02 9.01 3.83
N LEU A 175 -2.36 8.95 3.69
CA LEU A 175 -3.27 9.69 4.55
C LEU A 175 -3.17 9.24 6.02
N LYS A 176 -2.94 7.95 6.26
CA LYS A 176 -2.71 7.40 7.59
C LYS A 176 -1.37 7.86 8.17
N ALA A 177 -0.30 7.94 7.37
CA ALA A 177 0.99 8.52 7.77
C ALA A 177 0.86 9.99 8.16
N ARG A 178 -0.08 10.73 7.56
CA ARG A 178 -0.39 12.12 7.95
C ARG A 178 -1.19 12.23 9.25
N ARG A 179 -2.10 11.29 9.50
CA ARG A 179 -2.99 11.31 10.68
C ARG A 179 -2.33 10.72 11.92
N THR A 180 -1.41 9.77 11.72
CA THR A 180 -0.79 8.99 12.79
C THR A 180 0.69 8.84 12.55
N LYS A 181 1.49 8.92 13.62
CA LYS A 181 2.94 8.69 13.52
C LYS A 181 3.20 7.24 13.09
N MET A 182 3.90 7.08 11.98
CA MET A 182 4.41 5.79 11.50
C MET A 182 5.92 5.71 11.70
N THR A 183 6.49 4.51 11.59
CA THR A 183 7.94 4.33 11.65
C THR A 183 8.62 4.91 10.41
N LEU A 184 9.86 5.34 10.56
CA LEU A 184 10.68 5.83 9.44
C LEU A 184 10.74 4.81 8.30
N PHE A 185 10.92 3.52 8.63
CA PHE A 185 10.94 2.43 7.66
C PHE A 185 9.63 2.30 6.89
N SER A 186 8.48 2.38 7.57
CA SER A 186 7.17 2.30 6.89
C SER A 186 6.95 3.48 5.94
N ILE A 187 7.41 4.68 6.29
CA ILE A 187 7.31 5.85 5.41
C ILE A 187 8.25 5.70 4.20
N GLN A 188 9.45 5.15 4.37
CA GLN A 188 10.36 4.85 3.26
C GLN A 188 9.72 3.86 2.27
N GLN A 189 9.18 2.75 2.77
CA GLN A 189 8.50 1.75 1.95
C GLN A 189 7.29 2.33 1.22
N LEU A 190 6.50 3.18 1.88
CA LEU A 190 5.38 3.89 1.26
C LEU A 190 5.83 4.77 0.09
N MET A 191 6.95 5.48 0.23
CA MET A 191 7.49 6.33 -0.83
C MET A 191 8.07 5.52 -2.00
N GLU A 192 8.67 4.37 -1.73
CA GLU A 192 9.11 3.43 -2.79
C GLU A 192 7.93 2.87 -3.58
N GLU A 193 6.84 2.51 -2.90
CA GLU A 193 5.60 2.06 -3.55
C GLU A 193 4.97 3.18 -4.38
N ALA A 194 4.91 4.41 -3.85
CA ALA A 194 4.42 5.58 -4.59
C ALA A 194 5.21 5.83 -5.87
N ALA A 195 6.53 5.71 -5.82
CA ALA A 195 7.41 5.85 -7.00
C ALA A 195 7.19 4.73 -8.02
N MET A 196 7.02 3.49 -7.58
CA MET A 196 6.70 2.37 -8.48
C MET A 196 5.36 2.57 -9.20
N LEU A 197 4.38 3.15 -8.50
CA LEU A 197 3.05 3.43 -9.01
C LEU A 197 2.95 4.76 -9.77
N GLN A 198 4.04 5.54 -9.85
CA GLN A 198 4.13 6.84 -10.52
C GLN A 198 3.15 7.89 -9.97
N ILE A 199 2.98 7.93 -8.65
CA ILE A 199 2.08 8.86 -7.93
C ILE A 199 2.84 9.77 -6.94
N GLU A 200 4.16 9.67 -6.88
CA GLU A 200 5.02 10.46 -5.97
C GLU A 200 4.94 11.97 -6.21
N GLY A 201 4.51 12.39 -7.40
CA GLY A 201 4.29 13.78 -7.77
C GLY A 201 2.99 14.40 -7.24
N GLU A 202 2.06 13.59 -6.71
CA GLU A 202 0.84 14.12 -6.09
C GLU A 202 1.19 14.87 -4.80
N GLN A 203 0.47 15.96 -4.50
CA GLN A 203 0.77 16.82 -3.35
C GLN A 203 0.86 16.04 -2.02
N LEU A 204 0.00 15.03 -1.84
CA LEU A 204 0.02 14.16 -0.67
C LEU A 204 1.38 13.48 -0.46
N PHE A 205 2.00 12.97 -1.53
CA PHE A 205 3.29 12.31 -1.46
C PHE A 205 4.46 13.29 -1.42
N VAL A 206 4.31 14.46 -2.03
CA VAL A 206 5.28 15.57 -1.88
C VAL A 206 5.39 15.97 -0.39
N ASP A 207 4.26 16.12 0.31
CA ASP A 207 4.24 16.45 1.73
C ASP A 207 4.90 15.35 2.58
N VAL A 208 4.56 14.08 2.31
CA VAL A 208 5.16 12.91 3.01
C VAL A 208 6.66 12.80 2.75
N SER A 209 7.10 13.07 1.51
CA SER A 209 8.52 13.10 1.14
C SER A 209 9.30 14.16 1.93
N GLY A 210 8.71 15.35 2.12
CA GLY A 210 9.29 16.40 2.96
C GLY A 210 9.47 15.95 4.42
N VAL A 211 8.46 15.27 4.97
CA VAL A 211 8.54 14.69 6.32
C VAL A 211 9.62 13.61 6.41
N LEU A 212 9.72 12.74 5.40
CA LEU A 212 10.75 11.71 5.32
C LEU A 212 12.15 12.32 5.28
N ALA A 213 12.38 13.34 4.45
CA ALA A 213 13.67 14.02 4.35
C ALA A 213 14.08 14.68 5.68
N ALA A 214 13.13 15.33 6.37
CA ALA A 214 13.39 15.91 7.69
C ALA A 214 13.76 14.85 8.73
N ALA A 215 13.09 13.69 8.70
CA ALA A 215 13.38 12.57 9.59
C ALA A 215 14.76 11.96 9.31
N MET A 216 15.12 11.75 8.03
CA MET A 216 16.44 11.24 7.65
C MET A 216 17.56 12.18 8.08
N HIS A 217 17.42 13.48 7.82
CA HIS A 217 18.39 14.48 8.27
C HIS A 217 18.54 14.51 9.80
N TRP A 218 17.44 14.32 10.53
CA TRP A 218 17.48 14.22 11.98
C TRP A 218 18.25 12.98 12.45
N GLU A 219 18.03 11.82 11.83
CA GLU A 219 18.74 10.57 12.16
C GLU A 219 20.24 10.68 11.86
N GLU A 220 20.61 11.29 10.73
CA GLU A 220 22.02 11.58 10.42
C GLU A 220 22.67 12.48 11.47
N ARG A 221 21.95 13.51 11.91
CA ARG A 221 22.41 14.40 12.99
C ARG A 221 22.55 13.66 14.31
N ALA A 222 21.61 12.78 14.66
CA ALA A 222 21.67 11.95 15.86
C ALA A 222 22.88 11.02 15.83
N ALA A 223 23.14 10.35 14.70
CA ALA A 223 24.33 9.52 14.51
C ALA A 223 25.63 10.34 14.64
N HIS A 224 25.65 11.55 14.10
CA HIS A 224 26.83 12.42 14.17
C HIS A 224 27.17 12.85 15.61
N ILE A 225 26.19 13.25 16.42
CA ILE A 225 26.44 13.65 17.82
C ILE A 225 26.93 12.48 18.68
N PHE A 226 26.50 11.25 18.37
CA PHE A 226 27.03 10.06 19.01
C PHE A 226 28.47 9.75 18.59
N ALA A 227 28.79 9.92 17.31
CA ALA A 227 30.13 9.64 16.79
C ALA A 227 31.20 10.64 17.27
N THR A 228 30.79 11.88 17.57
CA THR A 228 31.71 12.98 17.94
C THR A 228 31.85 13.20 19.44
N GLU A 229 31.18 12.41 20.28
CA GLU A 229 31.02 12.68 21.72
C GLU A 229 30.60 14.14 21.96
N ALA A 230 29.51 14.58 21.33
CA ALA A 230 29.09 15.97 21.41
C ALA A 230 28.73 16.41 22.85
N GLN A 231 28.59 17.73 23.04
CA GLN A 231 28.21 18.30 24.34
C GLN A 231 26.74 18.04 24.63
N MET A 232 26.36 18.07 25.91
CA MET A 232 24.96 17.81 26.32
C MET A 232 23.95 18.74 25.65
N SER A 233 24.33 19.99 25.39
CA SER A 233 23.48 20.98 24.68
C SER A 233 23.10 20.51 23.28
N ASP A 234 24.00 19.82 22.57
CA ASP A 234 23.75 19.34 21.21
C ASP A 234 22.72 18.21 21.21
N PHE A 235 22.81 17.30 22.19
CA PHE A 235 21.81 16.27 22.41
C PHE A 235 20.43 16.86 22.76
N GLU A 236 20.40 17.89 23.62
CA GLU A 236 19.14 18.57 23.98
C GLU A 236 18.52 19.29 22.77
N ASP A 237 19.34 19.86 21.89
CA ASP A 237 18.89 20.47 20.64
C ASP A 237 18.31 19.44 19.66
N VAL A 238 18.94 18.27 19.56
CA VAL A 238 18.43 17.14 18.75
C VAL A 238 17.08 16.65 19.29
N ILE A 239 16.90 16.50 20.60
CA ILE A 239 15.58 16.17 21.18
C ILE A 239 14.54 17.26 20.91
N ARG A 240 14.95 18.54 20.96
CA ARG A 240 14.04 19.66 20.69
C ARG A 240 13.51 19.62 19.26
N THR A 241 14.40 19.43 18.29
CA THR A 241 14.05 19.37 16.86
C THR A 241 13.24 18.13 16.47
N SER A 242 13.30 17.05 17.27
CA SER A 242 12.51 15.83 17.01
C SER A 242 10.99 16.04 17.19
N LYS A 243 10.57 17.10 17.90
CA LYS A 243 9.15 17.38 18.19
C LYS A 243 8.37 17.79 16.96
N ASP A 244 9.05 18.46 16.02
CA ASP A 244 8.47 18.99 14.80
C ASP A 244 8.38 17.93 13.68
N ILE A 245 8.94 16.74 13.91
CA ILE A 245 8.96 15.63 12.95
C ILE A 245 7.81 14.66 13.27
N HIS A 246 6.88 14.51 12.31
CA HIS A 246 5.71 13.63 12.44
C HIS A 246 6.02 12.16 12.11
N VAL A 247 7.13 11.63 12.63
CA VAL A 247 7.60 10.25 12.40
C VAL A 247 8.06 9.64 13.72
N ILE A 248 7.97 8.33 13.85
CA ILE A 248 8.64 7.58 14.93
C ILE A 248 10.10 7.41 14.52
N LEU A 249 10.96 8.18 15.19
CA LEU A 249 12.40 8.24 14.98
C LEU A 249 13.08 7.13 15.79
N PRO A 250 13.74 6.14 15.16
CA PRO A 250 14.35 5.02 15.86
C PRO A 250 15.42 5.45 16.90
N SER A 251 16.24 6.46 16.61
CA SER A 251 17.34 6.84 17.53
C SER A 251 16.91 7.77 18.67
N LEU A 252 15.64 8.21 18.72
CA LEU A 252 15.18 9.21 19.69
C LEU A 252 15.29 8.75 21.13
N ASP A 253 14.96 7.49 21.41
CA ASP A 253 15.01 6.98 22.77
C ASP A 253 16.46 6.77 23.24
N ASP A 254 17.35 6.32 22.35
CA ASP A 254 18.79 6.26 22.63
C ASP A 254 19.39 7.64 22.98
N VAL A 255 18.96 8.70 22.28
CA VAL A 255 19.40 10.08 22.56
C VAL A 255 18.90 10.53 23.95
N LYS A 256 17.64 10.24 24.30
CA LYS A 256 17.09 10.55 25.63
C LYS A 256 17.78 9.78 26.74
N ASP A 257 18.10 8.52 26.50
CA ASP A 257 18.78 7.64 27.47
C ASP A 257 20.22 8.11 27.71
N ALA A 258 20.92 8.54 26.66
CA ALA A 258 22.25 9.14 26.79
C ALA A 258 22.24 10.38 27.69
N ILE A 259 21.26 11.28 27.51
CA ILE A 259 21.10 12.46 28.39
C ILE A 259 20.76 12.03 29.82
N SER A 260 19.85 11.08 30.00
CA SER A 260 19.44 10.61 31.33
C SER A 260 20.60 9.97 32.09
N MET A 261 21.41 9.18 31.41
CA MET A 261 22.63 8.58 31.94
C MET A 261 23.65 9.66 32.34
N ALA A 262 23.90 10.63 31.47
CA ALA A 262 24.82 11.74 31.74
C ALA A 262 24.37 12.59 32.93
N LYS A 263 23.07 12.92 33.02
CA LYS A 263 22.49 13.68 34.15
C LYS A 263 22.58 12.91 35.46
N SER A 264 22.34 11.59 35.43
CA SER A 264 22.50 10.72 36.60
C SER A 264 23.96 10.67 37.07
N TRP A 265 24.90 10.48 36.13
CA TRP A 265 26.32 10.47 36.44
C TRP A 265 26.79 11.81 37.02
N LEU A 266 26.40 12.94 36.43
CA LEU A 266 26.70 14.29 36.96
C LEU A 266 26.14 14.48 38.37
N LYS A 267 24.93 14.00 38.65
CA LYS A 267 24.34 14.07 39.99
C LYS A 267 25.18 13.30 41.01
N ASN A 268 25.69 12.13 40.62
CA ASN A 268 26.51 11.28 41.48
C ASN A 268 27.96 11.78 41.61
N SER A 269 28.47 12.55 40.63
CA SER A 269 29.81 13.13 40.67
C SER A 269 29.91 14.42 41.50
N LYS A 270 28.82 15.19 41.62
CA LYS A 270 28.75 16.45 42.40
C LYS A 270 29.42 16.41 43.78
N PRO A 271 29.21 15.38 44.64
CA PRO A 271 29.84 15.33 45.96
C PRO A 271 31.37 15.32 45.92
N PHE A 272 31.98 14.83 44.84
CA PHE A 272 33.42 14.73 44.66
C PHE A 272 34.03 15.97 43.96
N LEU A 273 33.20 16.80 43.32
CA LEU A 273 33.61 17.99 42.55
C LEU A 273 33.45 19.30 43.31
N GLY A 274 32.80 19.28 44.48
CA GLY A 274 32.60 20.47 45.30
C GLY A 274 33.92 20.99 45.88
N SER A 275 34.37 22.15 45.39
CA SER A 275 35.42 22.93 46.05
C SER A 275 34.85 23.70 47.25
N SER A 276 35.55 23.62 48.39
CA SER A 276 35.42 24.49 49.56
C SER A 276 34.15 24.31 50.40
N PHE A 277 34.25 23.47 51.43
CA PHE A 277 33.39 23.49 52.61
C PHE A 277 33.33 24.90 53.24
N PRO A 278 32.16 25.57 53.32
CA PRO A 278 31.90 26.54 54.37
C PRO A 278 31.10 25.82 55.46
N ALA A 279 31.77 25.54 56.58
CA ALA A 279 31.22 24.95 57.79
C ALA A 279 30.64 23.52 57.64
N ALA A 280 31.31 22.58 58.29
CA ALA A 280 30.85 21.22 58.47
C ALA A 280 29.42 21.17 59.03
N HIS A 281 28.49 20.67 58.22
CA HIS A 281 27.32 19.99 58.76
C HIS A 281 27.72 18.53 59.07
N PRO A 282 27.34 17.97 60.23
CA PRO A 282 27.81 16.67 60.71
C PRO A 282 27.22 15.46 59.94
N SER A 283 26.56 15.70 58.81
CA SER A 283 26.01 14.66 57.94
C SER A 283 26.78 14.56 56.62
N CYS A 284 28.08 14.86 56.61
CA CYS A 284 28.95 14.49 55.49
C CYS A 284 29.09 12.97 55.47
N SER A 285 28.31 12.33 54.60
CA SER A 285 28.57 10.96 54.16
C SER A 285 30.04 10.86 53.76
N LEU A 286 30.83 10.05 54.48
CA LEU A 286 32.20 9.73 54.12
C LEU A 286 32.22 9.28 52.66
N LEU A 287 32.81 10.12 51.79
CA LEU A 287 32.98 9.80 50.39
C LEU A 287 33.98 8.65 50.30
N LYS A 288 33.53 7.51 49.78
CA LYS A 288 34.35 6.30 49.66
C LYS A 288 35.13 6.31 48.35
N VAL A 289 36.41 5.92 48.40
CA VAL A 289 37.28 5.80 47.22
C VAL A 289 36.74 4.74 46.25
N GLU A 290 36.07 3.70 46.75
CA GLU A 290 35.42 2.68 45.92
C GLU A 290 34.30 3.27 45.04
N ALA A 291 33.49 4.17 45.60
CA ALA A 291 32.43 4.85 44.86
C ALA A 291 33.02 5.78 43.79
N LEU A 292 34.18 6.39 44.05
CA LEU A 292 34.91 7.19 43.06
C LEU A 292 35.49 6.33 41.93
N LYS A 293 36.06 5.15 42.24
CA LYS A 293 36.52 4.16 41.25
C LYS A 293 35.36 3.67 40.37
N GLU A 294 34.20 3.46 40.97
CA GLU A 294 32.98 3.10 40.22
C GLU A 294 32.53 4.23 39.28
N LEU A 295 32.53 5.49 39.75
CA LEU A 295 32.19 6.64 38.91
C LEU A 295 33.12 6.81 37.71
N VAL A 296 34.43 6.61 37.88
CA VAL A 296 35.40 6.62 36.78
C VAL A 296 35.12 5.48 35.81
N SER A 297 34.72 4.31 36.29
CA SER A 297 34.36 3.17 35.45
C SER A 297 33.09 3.46 34.64
N GLN A 298 32.05 4.01 35.28
CA GLN A 298 30.80 4.42 34.64
C GLN A 298 31.02 5.53 33.60
N SER A 299 31.97 6.44 33.80
CA SER A 299 32.23 7.53 32.86
C SER A 299 32.67 7.07 31.46
N LYS A 300 33.20 5.84 31.34
CA LYS A 300 33.60 5.24 30.05
C LYS A 300 32.42 4.83 29.18
N LEU A 301 31.24 4.67 29.79
CA LEU A 301 30.00 4.31 29.10
C LEU A 301 29.22 5.55 28.64
N LEU A 302 29.64 6.75 29.05
CA LEU A 302 28.99 7.99 28.66
C LEU A 302 29.29 8.31 27.20
N LYS A 303 28.21 8.49 26.43
CA LYS A 303 28.26 8.89 25.02
C LYS A 303 28.34 10.42 24.83
N ILE A 304 28.22 11.18 25.92
CA ILE A 304 28.21 12.65 25.94
C ILE A 304 29.54 13.14 26.51
N SER A 305 30.12 14.17 25.90
CA SER A 305 31.31 14.80 26.46
C SER A 305 30.97 15.70 27.65
N LEU A 306 31.65 15.44 28.76
CA LEU A 306 31.54 16.18 30.01
C LEU A 306 32.96 16.46 30.54
N GLU A 307 33.24 17.72 30.84
CA GLU A 307 34.53 18.15 31.40
C GLU A 307 34.78 17.54 32.78
N GLU A 308 33.71 17.35 33.56
CA GLU A 308 33.72 16.73 34.88
C GLU A 308 34.32 15.32 34.87
N ARG A 309 34.33 14.61 33.72
CA ARG A 309 35.00 13.30 33.60
C ARG A 309 36.49 13.43 33.90
N THR A 310 37.13 14.45 33.35
CA THR A 310 38.56 14.70 33.55
C THR A 310 38.85 15.13 34.99
N MET A 311 37.96 15.93 35.58
CA MET A 311 38.08 16.38 36.97
C MET A 311 37.96 15.20 37.95
N ILE A 312 36.95 14.35 37.81
CA ILE A 312 36.75 13.15 38.64
C ILE A 312 37.96 12.20 38.52
N HIS A 313 38.49 12.01 37.30
CA HIS A 313 39.68 11.20 37.09
C HIS A 313 40.91 11.78 37.81
N SER A 314 41.08 13.11 37.79
CA SER A 314 42.15 13.80 38.53
C SER A 314 41.99 13.64 40.04
N VAL A 315 40.77 13.73 40.58
CA VAL A 315 40.52 13.51 42.01
C VAL A 315 40.90 12.09 42.42
N LEU A 316 40.52 11.08 41.63
CA LEU A 316 40.90 9.69 41.90
C LEU A 316 42.42 9.50 41.87
N LYS A 317 43.10 10.08 40.87
CA LYS A 317 44.56 10.02 40.75
C LYS A 317 45.23 10.60 42.00
N ASN A 318 44.81 11.79 42.44
CA ASN A 318 45.36 12.42 43.64
C ASN A 318 45.13 11.58 44.91
N CYS A 319 43.96 10.92 45.05
CA CYS A 319 43.70 10.02 46.16
C CYS A 319 44.64 8.81 46.18
N LEU A 320 44.91 8.22 45.01
CA LEU A 320 45.81 7.06 44.88
C LEU A 320 47.28 7.45 45.12
N GLU A 321 47.71 8.63 44.66
CA GLU A 321 49.05 9.17 44.95
C GLU A 321 49.21 9.41 46.46
N TRP A 322 48.23 10.05 47.10
CA TRP A 322 48.26 10.28 48.54
C TRP A 322 48.30 8.98 49.36
N GLU A 323 47.52 7.97 48.96
CA GLU A 323 47.53 6.64 49.60
C GLU A 323 48.91 5.99 49.49
N HIS A 324 49.53 6.05 48.31
CA HIS A 324 50.87 5.52 48.09
C HIS A 324 51.92 6.23 48.93
N ASP A 325 51.96 7.57 48.86
CA ASP A 325 52.92 8.39 49.60
C ASP A 325 52.78 8.18 51.12
N SER A 326 51.55 8.08 51.61
CA SER A 326 51.28 7.83 53.04
C SER A 326 51.77 6.45 53.48
N CYS A 327 51.54 5.42 52.66
CA CYS A 327 52.06 4.07 52.94
C CYS A 327 53.59 4.05 52.92
N SER A 328 54.24 4.69 51.95
CA SER A 328 55.70 4.79 51.90
C SER A 328 56.29 5.53 53.09
N LEU A 329 55.67 6.64 53.52
CA LEU A 329 56.07 7.34 54.74
C LEU A 329 55.91 6.47 55.99
N LEU A 330 54.83 5.68 56.08
CA LEU A 330 54.65 4.75 57.20
C LEU A 330 55.71 3.65 57.20
N GLU A 331 56.06 3.10 56.04
CA GLU A 331 57.12 2.10 55.89
C GLU A 331 58.51 2.69 56.24
N GLU A 332 58.80 3.92 55.82
CA GLU A 332 60.03 4.64 56.18
C GLU A 332 60.13 4.87 57.68
N VAL A 333 59.02 5.28 58.31
CA VAL A 333 58.93 5.46 59.76
C VAL A 333 59.14 4.12 60.49
N ASP A 334 58.52 3.04 60.03
CA ASP A 334 58.72 1.70 60.60
C ASP A 334 60.17 1.21 60.41
N CYS A 335 60.82 1.49 59.28
CA CYS A 335 62.23 1.20 59.06
C CYS A 335 63.15 1.98 60.04
N LEU A 336 62.85 3.24 60.32
CA LEU A 336 63.58 4.06 61.30
C LEU A 336 63.40 3.54 62.73
N PHE A 337 62.20 3.09 63.10
CA PHE A 337 61.97 2.48 64.41
C PHE A 337 62.65 1.11 64.55
N ASN A 338 62.74 0.33 63.47
CA ASN A 338 63.42 -0.98 63.47
C ASN A 338 64.96 -0.88 63.51
N THR A 339 65.55 0.17 62.95
CA THR A 339 67.02 0.40 63.01
C THR A 339 67.51 0.83 64.39
N ASN A 340 66.70 1.58 65.15
CA ASN A 340 67.00 1.93 66.55
C ASN A 340 66.94 0.73 67.53
N ASN A 341 66.46 -0.44 67.09
CA ASN A 341 66.47 -1.67 67.89
C ASN A 341 67.72 -2.53 67.68
N ILE A 342 68.52 -2.29 66.63
CA ILE A 342 69.74 -3.08 66.34
C ILE A 342 70.95 -2.60 67.17
N ASP A 343 70.97 -1.33 67.59
CA ASP A 343 72.04 -0.80 68.47
C ASP A 343 71.92 -1.25 69.94
N ASN A 344 70.86 -1.97 70.31
CA ASN A 344 70.72 -2.58 71.65
C ASN A 344 71.16 -4.05 71.71
N ALA A 345 71.69 -4.63 70.63
CA ALA A 345 72.14 -6.03 70.60
C ALA A 345 73.67 -6.21 70.73
N LEU A 346 74.41 -5.17 71.11
CA LEU A 346 75.89 -5.19 71.26
C LEU A 346 76.40 -4.78 72.66
N ASN A 347 75.63 -5.00 73.72
CA ASN A 347 76.13 -4.98 75.10
C ASN A 347 75.98 -6.33 75.80
#